data_AF-A0A1G6QHB2-F1
#
_entry.id   AF-A0A1G6QHB2-F1
#
_cell.length_a   1.000
_cell.length_b   1.000
_cell.length_c   1.000
_cell.angle_alpha   90.00
_cell.angle_beta   90.00
_cell.angle_gamma   90.00
#
_symmetry.space_group_name_H-M   'P 1'
#
loop_
_entity.id
_entity.type
_entity.pdbx_description
1 polymer ?
#
loop_
_entity_poly.entity_id
_entity_poly.type
_entity_poly.pdbx_seq_one_letter_code
_entity_poly.pdbx_strand_id
1 'polypeptide(L)'
;MALEKITSTDVWMRLVNTEYDDLSPANLEEKFKYIYLEETGEVFEGELKMFHSSEAKSVDPELTGYDGTALLISEGEEEELFVINQGTQSDTMIDWAYNVKGAYLGQTVDQAQAARDFTNEAKSHFAIDEEVKVNSLGHSLGNQNGTVTGISDGTYDSMYGLNGLQVSPYSQYKYDFLFADEVRKEFGLVNEDGIYNIPKEDLVDFTQEYFKDSGVKIHQVISTDDPLYGITERIGLAPMGKIEYIDTNPELAGIKTVIDDIPEDVLQEFVDLGILYAKADADGGIGEVLEQTLGVNYEYIKDLNSLESLGNWYLFDQEELDDTLKAVDESLPPLIDKLNIITDNSEAIFGRLYEEGYITEKQKTIMIDEIAKLAKELETVQNAISQNVEADESGGFFDKIKADGDLIMDIVKVWIAFNEAMKNIKDSGIMESLGSIVDSHSINELLNAKAGGNKSYIGKDMVLTSNRGGGTPIKVNMSAALRLYREGTTSLEDKTRYLTDLEKAVHAEVALTYLERRSKIMSEIGHIEANPKSYAVLLEEHKYPTYKVESARVNEIINPLTNADLEEVMIEMRKSVDSGYIYLNTYKEAITKLFKEEEDLLKLFDLVREM
;
A
#
# COMPACT_ATOMS: atom_id res chain seq x y z
N MET A 1 -10.27 4.77 27.90
CA MET A 1 -9.99 3.33 27.64
C MET A 1 -10.62 2.86 26.33
N ALA A 2 -11.14 3.75 25.48
CA ALA A 2 -11.67 3.37 24.16
C ALA A 2 -10.58 3.52 23.09
N LEU A 3 -9.83 4.63 23.10
CA LEU A 3 -8.69 4.85 22.19
C LEU A 3 -7.54 3.84 22.41
N GLU A 4 -7.37 3.32 23.63
CA GLU A 4 -6.39 2.26 23.93
C GLU A 4 -6.61 1.01 23.08
N LYS A 5 -7.88 0.67 22.75
CA LYS A 5 -8.23 -0.49 21.93
C LYS A 5 -7.66 -0.42 20.53
N ILE A 6 -7.43 0.78 20.00
CA ILE A 6 -6.79 0.96 18.69
C ILE A 6 -5.45 0.25 18.67
N THR A 7 -4.66 0.39 19.74
CA THR A 7 -3.31 -0.18 19.87
C THR A 7 -3.26 -1.53 20.57
N SER A 8 -4.25 -1.87 21.39
CA SER A 8 -4.30 -3.15 22.12
C SER A 8 -4.98 -4.28 21.33
N THR A 9 -5.50 -3.99 20.14
CA THR A 9 -6.12 -4.95 19.21
C THR A 9 -5.48 -4.83 17.83
N ASP A 10 -5.98 -5.57 16.83
CA ASP A 10 -5.44 -5.54 15.46
C ASP A 10 -5.90 -4.31 14.65
N VAL A 11 -6.66 -3.37 15.25
CA VAL A 11 -7.15 -2.14 14.59
C VAL A 11 -5.99 -1.34 13.99
N TRP A 12 -4.95 -1.02 14.77
CA TRP A 12 -3.82 -0.23 14.26
C TRP A 12 -3.10 -0.92 13.11
N MET A 13 -2.95 -2.25 13.14
CA MET A 13 -2.30 -3.00 12.05
C MET A 13 -3.11 -2.91 10.76
N ARG A 14 -4.43 -3.02 10.88
CA ARG A 14 -5.35 -2.87 9.75
C ARG A 14 -5.43 -1.43 9.25
N LEU A 15 -5.22 -0.43 10.11
CA LEU A 15 -5.09 0.96 9.68
C LEU A 15 -3.82 1.20 8.88
N VAL A 16 -2.66 0.73 9.36
CA VAL A 16 -1.39 0.81 8.62
C VAL A 16 -1.50 0.12 7.27
N ASN A 17 -2.17 -1.04 7.21
CA ASN A 17 -2.45 -1.72 5.94
C ASN A 17 -3.37 -0.89 5.02
N THR A 18 -4.41 -0.27 5.59
CA THR A 18 -5.38 0.55 4.85
C THR A 18 -4.76 1.80 4.25
N GLU A 19 -3.73 2.38 4.88
CA GLU A 19 -2.98 3.55 4.38
C GLU A 19 -2.56 3.40 2.92
N TYR A 20 -2.13 2.20 2.51
CA TYR A 20 -1.70 1.91 1.14
C TYR A 20 -2.82 1.99 0.07
N ASP A 21 -4.08 2.23 0.45
CA ASP A 21 -5.18 2.47 -0.51
C ASP A 21 -5.35 3.95 -0.92
N ASP A 22 -4.61 4.89 -0.30
CA ASP A 22 -4.73 6.35 -0.56
C ASP A 22 -6.21 6.83 -0.53
N LEU A 23 -6.89 6.53 0.58
CA LEU A 23 -8.32 6.81 0.73
C LEU A 23 -8.56 8.29 1.06
N SER A 24 -9.55 8.90 0.41
CA SER A 24 -10.08 10.20 0.85
C SER A 24 -10.55 10.17 2.31
N PRO A 25 -10.56 11.32 3.03
CA PRO A 25 -10.91 11.36 4.46
C PRO A 25 -12.23 10.69 4.83
N ALA A 26 -13.29 10.89 4.04
CA ALA A 26 -14.60 10.28 4.30
C ALA A 26 -14.59 8.75 4.15
N ASN A 27 -13.86 8.23 3.15
CA ASN A 27 -13.72 6.80 2.94
C ASN A 27 -12.85 6.17 4.03
N LEU A 28 -11.80 6.87 4.48
CA LEU A 28 -10.95 6.42 5.57
C LEU A 28 -11.70 6.38 6.90
N GLU A 29 -12.49 7.41 7.21
CA GLU A 29 -13.33 7.43 8.42
C GLU A 29 -14.32 6.26 8.41
N GLU A 30 -15.00 6.01 7.29
CA GLU A 30 -15.91 4.88 7.15
C GLU A 30 -15.16 3.55 7.33
N LYS A 31 -14.01 3.39 6.66
CA LYS A 31 -13.20 2.18 6.75
C LYS A 31 -12.68 1.94 8.17
N PHE A 32 -12.25 2.99 8.87
CA PHE A 32 -11.84 2.94 10.27
C PHE A 32 -12.97 2.44 11.17
N LYS A 33 -14.20 2.97 11.03
CA LYS A 33 -15.35 2.54 11.83
C LYS A 33 -15.66 1.05 11.61
N TYR A 34 -15.57 0.55 10.37
CA TYR A 34 -15.71 -0.89 10.09
C TYR A 34 -14.59 -1.71 10.72
N ILE A 35 -13.33 -1.30 10.58
CA ILE A 35 -12.19 -1.99 11.19
C ILE A 35 -12.35 -2.04 12.71
N TYR A 36 -12.71 -0.92 13.33
CA TYR A 36 -12.94 -0.84 14.77
C TYR A 36 -14.04 -1.79 15.21
N LEU A 37 -15.19 -1.81 14.51
CA LEU A 37 -16.28 -2.75 14.80
C LEU A 37 -15.85 -4.20 14.65
N GLU A 38 -15.16 -4.53 13.57
CA GLU A 38 -14.73 -5.90 13.25
C GLU A 38 -13.73 -6.45 14.27
N GLU A 39 -12.80 -5.62 14.75
CA GLU A 39 -11.75 -6.05 15.67
C GLU A 39 -12.15 -5.94 17.15
N THR A 40 -13.06 -5.03 17.51
CA THR A 40 -13.45 -4.78 18.91
C THR A 40 -14.85 -5.30 19.27
N GLY A 41 -15.73 -5.49 18.28
CA GLY A 41 -17.14 -5.81 18.52
C GLY A 41 -17.94 -4.64 19.11
N GLU A 42 -17.50 -3.41 18.88
CA GLU A 42 -18.10 -2.16 19.39
C GLU A 42 -18.18 -1.10 18.28
N VAL A 43 -19.17 -0.20 18.34
CA VAL A 43 -19.28 0.94 17.42
C VAL A 43 -18.39 2.07 17.92
N PHE A 44 -17.61 2.65 17.02
CA PHE A 44 -16.86 3.86 17.31
C PHE A 44 -17.79 5.08 17.17
N GLU A 45 -18.04 5.78 18.29
CA GLU A 45 -18.93 6.96 18.33
C GLU A 45 -18.17 8.30 18.27
N GLY A 46 -16.84 8.25 18.23
CA GLY A 46 -15.98 9.43 18.22
C GLY A 46 -15.86 10.15 16.87
N GLU A 47 -14.99 11.15 16.85
CA GLU A 47 -14.60 11.91 15.65
C GLU A 47 -13.19 11.47 15.19
N LEU A 48 -12.99 11.39 13.88
CA LEU A 48 -11.70 11.16 13.24
C LEU A 48 -11.43 12.31 12.27
N LYS A 49 -10.29 12.99 12.44
CA LYS A 49 -9.80 14.00 11.50
C LYS A 49 -8.50 13.50 10.86
N MET A 50 -8.36 13.75 9.58
CA MET A 50 -7.22 13.32 8.77
C MET A 50 -6.46 14.55 8.26
N PHE A 51 -5.14 14.44 8.23
CA PHE A 51 -4.22 15.37 7.58
C PHE A 51 -3.12 14.58 6.90
N HIS A 52 -2.90 14.79 5.61
CA HIS A 52 -1.98 14.01 4.80
C HIS A 52 -0.66 14.75 4.51
N SER A 53 0.44 14.02 4.33
CA SER A 53 1.77 14.57 4.01
C SER A 53 1.77 15.48 2.77
N SER A 54 0.99 15.11 1.75
CA SER A 54 0.80 15.89 0.51
C SER A 54 0.11 17.25 0.71
N GLU A 55 -0.54 17.46 1.85
CA GLU A 55 -1.15 18.73 2.24
C GLU A 55 -0.21 19.59 3.10
N ALA A 56 0.90 19.01 3.58
CA ALA A 56 1.87 19.65 4.45
C ALA A 56 2.79 20.59 3.65
N LYS A 57 3.23 21.68 4.29
CA LYS A 57 4.17 22.64 3.71
C LYS A 57 5.60 22.42 4.15
N SER A 58 5.78 21.73 5.27
CA SER A 58 7.08 21.41 5.87
C SER A 58 7.77 20.22 5.19
N VAL A 59 7.02 19.42 4.44
CA VAL A 59 7.52 18.25 3.73
C VAL A 59 7.24 18.38 2.25
N ASP A 60 8.23 18.04 1.43
CA ASP A 60 8.09 17.85 -0.01
C ASP A 60 8.23 16.35 -0.31
N PRO A 61 7.12 15.63 -0.53
CA PRO A 61 7.14 14.21 -0.84
C PRO A 61 7.94 13.88 -2.12
N GLU A 62 7.97 14.79 -3.11
CA GLU A 62 8.74 14.58 -4.35
C GLU A 62 10.25 14.63 -4.10
N LEU A 63 10.67 15.41 -3.10
CA LEU A 63 12.09 15.59 -2.76
C LEU A 63 12.56 14.53 -1.75
N THR A 64 11.73 14.20 -0.77
CA THR A 64 12.10 13.32 0.35
C THR A 64 11.67 11.86 0.17
N GLY A 65 10.65 11.60 -0.65
CA GLY A 65 10.01 10.29 -0.75
C GLY A 65 9.22 9.88 0.49
N TYR A 66 8.99 10.80 1.44
CA TYR A 66 8.19 10.53 2.64
C TYR A 66 6.71 10.61 2.32
N ASP A 67 5.95 9.61 2.80
CA ASP A 67 4.51 9.63 2.80
C ASP A 67 3.95 9.20 4.16
N GLY A 68 2.86 9.84 4.58
CA GLY A 68 2.28 9.62 5.88
C GLY A 68 0.99 10.37 6.12
N THR A 69 0.18 9.79 7.01
CA THR A 69 -1.13 10.31 7.41
C THR A 69 -1.20 10.52 8.90
N ALA A 70 -1.65 11.70 9.31
CA ALA A 70 -1.96 12.02 10.69
C ALA A 70 -3.46 11.92 10.94
N LEU A 71 -3.84 11.13 11.95
CA LEU A 71 -5.21 10.88 12.38
C LEU A 71 -5.40 11.40 13.80
N LEU A 72 -6.12 12.50 13.97
CA LEU A 72 -6.60 12.92 15.28
C LEU A 72 -7.90 12.18 15.59
N ILE A 73 -7.87 11.32 16.60
CA ILE A 73 -9.02 10.50 16.99
C ILE A 73 -9.45 10.93 18.39
N SER A 74 -10.72 11.30 18.51
CA SER A 74 -11.30 11.76 19.78
C SER A 74 -12.57 10.97 20.11
N GLU A 75 -12.70 10.52 21.35
CA GLU A 75 -13.90 9.85 21.85
C GLU A 75 -14.17 10.29 23.30
N GLY A 76 -15.29 11.00 23.49
CA GLY A 76 -15.59 11.62 24.78
C GLY A 76 -14.63 12.75 25.13
N GLU A 77 -13.91 12.62 26.25
CA GLU A 77 -12.87 13.56 26.69
C GLU A 77 -11.44 13.08 26.33
N GLU A 78 -11.31 11.89 25.74
CA GLU A 78 -10.01 11.34 25.32
C GLU A 78 -9.72 11.77 23.87
N GLU A 79 -8.50 12.23 23.62
CA GLU A 79 -7.99 12.59 22.30
C GLU A 79 -6.56 12.04 22.17
N GLU A 80 -6.26 11.40 21.04
CA GLU A 80 -4.92 10.92 20.70
C GLU A 80 -4.62 11.20 19.22
N LEU A 81 -3.37 11.57 18.93
CA LEU A 81 -2.86 11.70 17.57
C LEU A 81 -2.16 10.41 17.16
N PHE A 82 -2.53 9.85 16.02
CA PHE A 82 -1.84 8.72 15.40
C PHE A 82 -1.20 9.16 14.10
N VAL A 83 0.12 9.01 13.96
CA VAL A 83 0.86 9.32 12.73
C VAL A 83 1.26 7.99 12.09
N ILE A 84 0.65 7.67 10.96
CA ILE A 84 0.99 6.52 10.13
C ILE A 84 2.13 6.94 9.21
N ASN A 85 3.32 6.35 9.42
CA ASN A 85 4.47 6.50 8.55
C ASN A 85 4.46 5.35 7.54
N GLN A 86 4.26 5.66 6.26
CA GLN A 86 4.21 4.63 5.23
C GLN A 86 5.62 4.07 4.97
N GLY A 87 5.70 2.78 4.70
CA GLY A 87 6.91 2.15 4.16
C GLY A 87 7.01 2.34 2.64
N THR A 88 8.09 1.81 2.05
CA THR A 88 8.27 1.79 0.60
C THR A 88 7.05 1.16 -0.11
N GLN A 89 6.49 1.87 -1.10
CA GLN A 89 5.30 1.44 -1.85
C GLN A 89 5.59 0.43 -2.98
N SER A 90 6.85 0.04 -3.18
CA SER A 90 7.23 -0.81 -4.32
C SER A 90 6.94 -2.29 -4.08
N ASP A 91 6.40 -2.93 -5.12
CA ASP A 91 6.11 -4.37 -5.20
C ASP A 91 7.36 -5.23 -5.46
N THR A 92 8.57 -4.66 -5.40
CA THR A 92 9.81 -5.39 -5.68
C THR A 92 10.77 -5.40 -4.48
N MET A 93 11.44 -6.53 -4.27
CA MET A 93 12.55 -6.71 -3.30
C MET A 93 13.73 -5.74 -3.56
N ILE A 94 13.67 -5.04 -4.68
CA ILE A 94 14.76 -4.32 -5.34
C ILE A 94 14.71 -2.84 -4.93
N ASP A 95 13.54 -2.19 -5.01
CA ASP A 95 13.32 -0.85 -4.42
C ASP A 95 13.39 -0.85 -2.89
N TRP A 96 13.06 -1.99 -2.28
CA TRP A 96 13.29 -2.22 -0.87
C TRP A 96 14.79 -2.20 -0.54
N ALA A 97 15.65 -2.86 -1.32
CA ALA A 97 17.10 -2.86 -1.09
C ALA A 97 17.72 -1.46 -1.22
N TYR A 98 17.26 -0.64 -2.18
CA TYR A 98 17.72 0.75 -2.33
C TYR A 98 17.38 1.62 -1.10
N ASN A 99 16.12 1.59 -0.68
CA ASN A 99 15.64 2.35 0.47
C ASN A 99 16.25 1.86 1.79
N VAL A 100 16.40 0.54 1.94
CA VAL A 100 17.08 -0.08 3.07
C VAL A 100 18.56 0.30 3.07
N LYS A 101 19.25 0.37 1.93
CA LYS A 101 20.68 0.78 1.89
C LYS A 101 20.91 2.21 2.29
N GLY A 102 20.12 3.15 1.74
CA GLY A 102 20.25 4.57 2.06
C GLY A 102 20.08 4.82 3.55
N ALA A 103 19.10 4.13 4.14
CA ALA A 103 18.77 4.23 5.55
C ALA A 103 19.55 3.25 6.45
N TYR A 104 20.24 2.25 5.89
CA TYR A 104 21.19 1.39 6.59
C TYR A 104 22.55 2.06 6.67
N LEU A 105 23.07 2.60 5.57
CA LEU A 105 24.39 3.24 5.51
C LEU A 105 24.39 4.69 6.04
N GLY A 106 23.25 5.23 6.48
CA GLY A 106 23.18 6.65 6.87
C GLY A 106 23.50 7.61 5.73
N GLN A 107 23.27 7.20 4.48
CA GLN A 107 23.52 8.06 3.32
C GLN A 107 22.51 9.19 3.23
N THR A 108 21.28 8.96 3.68
CA THR A 108 20.24 9.98 3.85
C THR A 108 19.50 9.75 5.16
N VAL A 109 18.97 10.83 5.72
CA VAL A 109 18.06 10.82 6.86
C VAL A 109 16.81 11.65 6.57
N ASP A 110 16.59 11.98 5.30
CA ASP A 110 15.61 12.99 4.88
C ASP A 110 14.19 12.54 5.19
N GLN A 111 13.87 11.25 5.03
CA GLN A 111 12.54 10.72 5.39
C GLN A 111 12.28 10.72 6.89
N ALA A 112 13.30 10.45 7.73
CA ALA A 112 13.15 10.56 9.19
C ALA A 112 12.99 12.03 9.63
N GLN A 113 13.63 12.97 8.93
CA GLN A 113 13.44 14.40 9.16
C GLN A 113 12.05 14.85 8.70
N ALA A 114 11.60 14.40 7.53
CA ALA A 114 10.26 14.64 7.02
C ALA A 114 9.17 14.08 7.97
N ALA A 115 9.36 12.88 8.52
CA ALA A 115 8.44 12.30 9.51
C ALA A 115 8.29 13.19 10.75
N ARG A 116 9.40 13.75 11.24
CA ARG A 116 9.38 14.72 12.35
C ARG A 116 8.63 15.99 11.98
N ASP A 117 8.99 16.58 10.84
CA ASP A 117 8.50 17.89 10.43
C ASP A 117 7.00 17.81 10.10
N PHE A 118 6.57 16.74 9.42
CA PHE A 118 5.15 16.41 9.22
C PHE A 118 4.41 16.25 10.54
N THR A 119 4.97 15.49 11.49
CA THR A 119 4.33 15.29 12.81
C THR A 119 4.15 16.63 13.54
N ASN A 120 5.15 17.52 13.50
CA ASN A 120 5.06 18.85 14.11
C ASN A 120 4.03 19.75 13.40
N GLU A 121 3.96 19.67 12.07
CA GLU A 121 2.93 20.38 11.31
C GLU A 121 1.53 19.83 11.60
N ALA A 122 1.37 18.51 11.74
CA ALA A 122 0.10 17.89 12.11
C ALA A 122 -0.38 18.34 13.50
N LYS A 123 0.52 18.38 14.50
CA LYS A 123 0.21 18.95 15.83
C LYS A 123 -0.29 20.39 15.72
N SER A 124 0.36 21.19 14.87
CA SER A 124 -0.01 22.59 14.63
C SER A 124 -1.33 22.73 13.85
N HIS A 125 -1.55 21.87 12.86
CA HIS A 125 -2.74 21.85 12.00
C HIS A 125 -3.99 21.56 12.82
N PHE A 126 -3.90 20.56 13.69
CA PHE A 126 -5.00 20.15 14.57
C PHE A 126 -5.12 20.99 15.85
N ALA A 127 -4.18 21.91 16.10
CA ALA A 127 -4.11 22.73 17.31
C ALA A 127 -4.12 21.89 18.60
N ILE A 128 -3.28 20.85 18.61
CA ILE A 128 -3.19 19.85 19.67
C ILE A 128 -2.52 20.42 20.93
N ASP A 129 -3.11 20.16 22.10
CA ASP A 129 -2.52 20.50 23.40
C ASP A 129 -1.31 19.58 23.73
N GLU A 130 -0.33 20.08 24.49
CA GLU A 130 0.87 19.29 24.85
C GLU A 130 0.59 18.00 25.64
N GLU A 131 -0.61 17.87 26.24
CA GLU A 131 -1.03 16.69 27.01
C GLU A 131 -1.62 15.57 26.14
N VAL A 132 -1.92 15.85 24.87
CA VAL A 132 -2.48 14.85 23.94
C VAL A 132 -1.38 13.88 23.52
N LYS A 133 -1.65 12.59 23.73
CA LYS A 133 -0.72 11.52 23.41
C LYS A 133 -0.54 11.38 21.90
N VAL A 134 0.71 11.25 21.48
CA VAL A 134 1.12 11.14 20.07
C VAL A 134 1.74 9.77 19.84
N ASN A 135 1.11 8.99 18.97
CA ASN A 135 1.50 7.63 18.63
C ASN A 135 2.01 7.57 17.19
N SER A 136 3.11 6.87 16.95
CA SER A 136 3.57 6.51 15.61
C SER A 136 3.13 5.09 15.26
N LEU A 137 2.61 4.90 14.06
CA LEU A 137 2.32 3.59 13.49
C LEU A 137 3.18 3.44 12.22
N GLY A 138 3.90 2.34 12.07
CA GLY A 138 4.84 2.19 10.96
C GLY A 138 4.95 0.76 10.45
N HIS A 139 5.17 0.63 9.15
CA HIS A 139 5.49 -0.63 8.48
C HIS A 139 6.77 -0.48 7.65
N SER A 140 7.60 -1.53 7.57
CA SER A 140 8.81 -1.52 6.75
C SER A 140 9.72 -0.32 7.08
N LEU A 141 10.14 0.49 6.09
CA LEU A 141 10.91 1.72 6.29
C LEU A 141 10.19 2.76 7.19
N GLY A 142 8.86 2.82 7.14
CA GLY A 142 8.08 3.76 7.95
C GLY A 142 8.28 3.55 9.45
N ASN A 143 8.53 2.31 9.89
CA ASN A 143 8.93 2.02 11.27
C ASN A 143 10.26 2.68 11.64
N GLN A 144 11.26 2.62 10.76
CA GLN A 144 12.57 3.21 11.02
C GLN A 144 12.47 4.74 11.06
N ASN A 145 11.77 5.35 10.10
CA ASN A 145 11.54 6.80 10.05
C ASN A 145 10.92 7.29 11.37
N GLY A 146 9.88 6.59 11.82
CA GLY A 146 9.24 6.88 13.10
C GLY A 146 10.16 6.65 14.30
N THR A 147 10.96 5.58 14.28
CA THR A 147 11.84 5.23 15.40
C THR A 147 12.99 6.22 15.57
N VAL A 148 13.67 6.59 14.48
CA VAL A 148 14.80 7.55 14.49
C VAL A 148 14.34 8.89 15.07
N THR A 149 13.24 9.45 14.57
CA THR A 149 12.73 10.73 15.12
C THR A 149 12.19 10.58 16.54
N GLY A 150 11.54 9.45 16.85
CA GLY A 150 11.00 9.19 18.18
C GLY A 150 12.09 9.21 19.26
N ILE A 151 13.14 8.41 19.09
CA ILE A 151 14.18 8.26 20.12
C ILE A 151 15.12 9.46 20.24
N SER A 152 15.29 10.23 19.15
CA SER A 152 16.19 11.40 19.13
C SER A 152 15.50 12.65 19.65
N ASP A 153 14.30 12.92 19.15
CA ASP A 153 13.63 14.22 19.31
C ASP A 153 12.43 14.14 20.26
N GLY A 154 12.05 12.94 20.72
CA GLY A 154 10.86 12.74 21.56
C GLY A 154 9.57 13.05 20.81
N THR A 155 9.56 12.86 19.48
CA THR A 155 8.45 13.22 18.59
C THR A 155 7.13 12.51 18.96
N TYR A 156 7.25 11.30 19.51
CA TYR A 156 6.15 10.40 19.86
C TYR A 156 6.26 9.91 21.31
N ASP A 157 5.12 9.67 21.95
CA ASP A 157 5.05 8.99 23.26
C ASP A 157 5.15 7.47 23.11
N SER A 158 4.58 6.95 22.02
CA SER A 158 4.50 5.52 21.72
C SER A 158 4.67 5.24 20.24
N MET A 159 5.27 4.10 19.91
CA MET A 159 5.46 3.65 18.53
C MET A 159 5.08 2.20 18.37
N TYR A 160 4.44 1.89 17.25
CA TYR A 160 3.94 0.57 16.90
C TYR A 160 4.43 0.20 15.49
N GLY A 161 5.32 -0.78 15.42
CA GLY A 161 5.98 -1.23 14.19
C GLY A 161 5.51 -2.59 13.70
N LEU A 162 5.35 -2.74 12.39
CA LEU A 162 5.10 -4.02 11.69
C LEU A 162 6.22 -4.30 10.72
N ASN A 163 6.84 -5.49 10.81
CA ASN A 163 7.91 -5.92 9.90
C ASN A 163 8.87 -4.77 9.57
N GLY A 164 9.26 -4.03 10.62
CA GLY A 164 9.87 -2.74 10.47
C GLY A 164 11.37 -2.84 10.26
N LEU A 165 11.93 -1.95 9.42
CA LEU A 165 13.38 -1.77 9.38
C LEU A 165 13.83 -1.26 10.75
N GLN A 166 14.84 -1.92 11.33
CA GLN A 166 15.39 -1.55 12.63
C GLN A 166 16.33 -0.34 12.51
N VAL A 167 16.70 0.26 13.65
CA VAL A 167 17.50 1.50 13.66
C VAL A 167 18.89 1.22 13.12
N SER A 168 19.34 1.99 12.14
CA SER A 168 20.75 1.98 11.77
C SER A 168 21.52 2.93 12.67
N PRO A 169 22.58 2.47 13.37
CA PRO A 169 23.48 3.35 14.08
C PRO A 169 24.11 4.43 13.20
N TYR A 170 24.35 4.12 11.91
CA TYR A 170 24.93 5.07 10.95
C TYR A 170 23.95 6.20 10.63
N SER A 171 22.69 5.86 10.36
CA SER A 171 21.63 6.86 10.16
C SER A 171 21.39 7.69 11.41
N GLN A 172 21.41 7.04 12.57
CA GLN A 172 21.25 7.70 13.86
C GLN A 172 22.40 8.68 14.14
N TYR A 173 23.64 8.31 13.83
CA TYR A 173 24.82 9.18 13.92
C TYR A 173 24.72 10.40 13.00
N LYS A 174 24.11 10.26 11.81
CA LYS A 174 23.88 11.39 10.91
C LYS A 174 22.71 12.28 11.37
N TYR A 175 21.67 11.68 11.97
CA TYR A 175 20.46 12.38 12.40
C TYR A 175 20.66 13.16 13.71
N ASP A 176 21.18 12.51 14.74
CA ASP A 176 21.28 13.05 16.09
C ASP A 176 22.73 13.45 16.42
N PHE A 177 22.96 14.75 16.49
CA PHE A 177 24.26 15.33 16.81
C PHE A 177 24.78 14.94 18.22
N LEU A 178 23.90 14.78 19.21
CA LEU A 178 24.31 14.41 20.56
C LEU A 178 24.76 12.96 20.61
N PHE A 179 24.00 12.06 19.99
CA PHE A 179 24.42 10.68 19.80
C PHE A 179 25.76 10.60 19.05
N ALA A 180 25.92 11.39 17.97
CA ALA A 180 27.15 11.43 17.22
C ALA A 180 28.37 11.87 18.05
N ASP A 181 28.19 12.88 18.91
CA ASP A 181 29.23 13.36 19.81
C ASP A 181 29.64 12.29 20.83
N GLU A 182 28.68 11.53 21.38
CA GLU A 182 28.98 10.44 22.30
C GLU A 182 29.65 9.24 21.60
N VAL A 183 29.23 8.87 20.39
CA VAL A 183 29.94 7.86 19.57
C VAL A 183 31.38 8.29 19.31
N ARG A 184 31.61 9.55 18.93
CA ARG A 184 32.97 10.09 18.69
C ARG A 184 33.84 10.00 19.94
N LYS A 185 33.28 10.28 21.11
CA LYS A 185 34.00 10.20 22.40
C LYS A 185 34.34 8.76 22.77
N GLU A 186 33.37 7.85 22.68
CA GLU A 186 33.54 6.45 23.09
C GLU A 186 34.57 5.74 22.21
N PHE A 187 34.46 5.91 20.88
CA PHE A 187 35.28 5.19 19.91
C PHE A 187 36.49 5.99 19.39
N GLY A 188 36.69 7.22 19.89
CA GLY A 188 37.85 8.05 19.55
C GLY A 188 37.92 8.47 18.07
N LEU A 189 36.76 8.75 17.47
CA LEU A 189 36.68 9.10 16.05
C LEU A 189 37.20 10.52 15.77
N VAL A 190 38.02 10.65 14.73
CA VAL A 190 38.62 11.95 14.32
C VAL A 190 37.87 12.60 13.16
N ASN A 191 37.19 11.80 12.33
CA ASN A 191 36.38 12.24 11.20
C ASN A 191 35.03 11.50 11.19
N GLU A 192 34.09 11.97 10.37
CA GLU A 192 32.73 11.42 10.34
C GLU A 192 32.70 9.98 9.80
N ASP A 193 33.50 9.68 8.79
CA ASP A 193 33.61 8.34 8.18
C ASP A 193 34.27 7.31 9.09
N GLY A 194 34.86 7.74 10.21
CA GLY A 194 35.49 6.86 11.19
C GLY A 194 34.52 5.81 11.75
N ILE A 195 33.21 6.12 11.76
CA ILE A 195 32.15 5.24 12.26
C ILE A 195 32.10 3.88 11.54
N TYR A 196 32.39 3.83 10.24
CA TYR A 196 32.38 2.59 9.46
C TYR A 196 33.51 1.61 9.81
N ASN A 197 34.48 2.06 10.62
CA ASN A 197 35.57 1.20 11.11
C ASN A 197 35.28 0.60 12.50
N ILE A 198 34.18 1.00 13.14
CA ILE A 198 33.75 0.43 14.42
C ILE A 198 33.15 -0.96 14.15
N PRO A 199 33.49 -2.00 14.94
CA PRO A 199 32.80 -3.28 14.86
C PRO A 199 31.28 -3.08 14.98
N LYS A 200 30.51 -3.68 14.06
CA LYS A 200 29.05 -3.50 13.98
C LYS A 200 28.35 -3.81 15.31
N GLU A 201 28.73 -4.90 15.96
CA GLU A 201 28.17 -5.32 17.25
C GLU A 201 28.39 -4.25 18.34
N ASP A 202 29.62 -3.72 18.46
CA ASP A 202 29.92 -2.68 19.44
C ASP A 202 29.08 -1.41 19.21
N LEU A 203 28.85 -1.05 17.94
CA LEU A 203 28.06 0.12 17.58
C LEU A 203 26.56 -0.10 17.81
N VAL A 204 26.05 -1.31 17.57
CA VAL A 204 24.68 -1.72 17.90
C VAL A 204 24.45 -1.66 19.40
N ASP A 205 25.32 -2.29 20.19
CA ASP A 205 25.24 -2.31 21.66
C ASP A 205 25.27 -0.89 22.23
N PHE A 206 26.17 -0.04 21.72
CA PHE A 206 26.25 1.36 22.12
C PHE A 206 24.95 2.11 21.80
N THR A 207 24.38 1.91 20.61
CA THR A 207 23.13 2.55 20.18
C THR A 207 21.97 2.15 21.09
N GLN A 208 21.84 0.86 21.40
CA GLN A 208 20.78 0.35 22.27
C GLN A 208 20.90 0.90 23.69
N GLU A 209 22.11 0.93 24.26
CA GLU A 209 22.32 1.44 25.63
C GLU A 209 22.10 2.97 25.70
N TYR A 210 22.54 3.72 24.69
CA TYR A 210 22.35 5.17 24.64
C TYR A 210 20.86 5.56 24.64
N PHE A 211 20.02 4.88 23.86
CA PHE A 211 18.60 5.21 23.71
C PHE A 211 17.65 4.44 24.64
N LYS A 212 18.17 3.59 25.52
CA LYS A 212 17.40 2.79 26.48
C LYS A 212 16.46 3.60 27.36
N ASP A 213 16.88 4.82 27.73
CA ASP A 213 16.15 5.74 28.60
C ASP A 213 15.50 6.91 27.82
N SER A 214 15.30 6.78 26.50
CA SER A 214 14.70 7.82 25.63
C SER A 214 13.29 8.26 26.01
N GLY A 215 12.60 7.51 26.87
CA GLY A 215 11.23 7.81 27.34
C GLY A 215 10.12 7.38 26.38
N VAL A 216 10.46 7.04 25.12
CA VAL A 216 9.52 6.56 24.10
C VAL A 216 9.20 5.08 24.30
N LYS A 217 7.91 4.72 24.25
CA LYS A 217 7.47 3.32 24.35
C LYS A 217 7.40 2.69 22.97
N ILE A 218 8.33 1.80 22.66
CA ILE A 218 8.46 1.17 21.36
C ILE A 218 7.91 -0.26 21.41
N HIS A 219 6.91 -0.55 20.59
CA HIS A 219 6.25 -1.85 20.43
C HIS A 219 6.39 -2.29 18.98
N GLN A 220 6.82 -3.53 18.75
CA GLN A 220 6.98 -4.05 17.39
C GLN A 220 6.41 -5.46 17.28
N VAL A 221 5.87 -5.78 16.12
CA VAL A 221 5.49 -7.14 15.73
C VAL A 221 6.22 -7.48 14.45
N ILE A 222 7.04 -8.52 14.49
CA ILE A 222 7.97 -8.88 13.42
C ILE A 222 7.74 -10.34 13.06
N SER A 223 7.58 -10.62 11.77
CA SER A 223 7.61 -11.99 11.27
C SER A 223 9.03 -12.56 11.36
N THR A 224 9.17 -13.80 11.82
CA THR A 224 10.48 -14.49 11.81
C THR A 224 10.93 -14.89 10.41
N ASP A 225 10.01 -14.87 9.43
CA ASP A 225 10.27 -15.15 8.03
C ASP A 225 10.51 -13.86 7.22
N ASP A 226 10.32 -12.71 7.85
CA ASP A 226 10.52 -11.41 7.24
C ASP A 226 11.98 -11.22 6.79
N PRO A 227 12.22 -10.74 5.56
CA PRO A 227 13.57 -10.54 5.04
C PRO A 227 14.34 -9.43 5.77
N LEU A 228 13.69 -8.39 6.30
CA LEU A 228 14.38 -7.37 7.10
C LEU A 228 14.88 -7.97 8.40
N TYR A 229 14.04 -8.77 9.07
CA TYR A 229 14.45 -9.50 10.26
C TYR A 229 15.65 -10.42 9.97
N GLY A 230 15.60 -11.16 8.85
CA GLY A 230 16.68 -12.07 8.44
C GLY A 230 18.04 -11.40 8.31
N ILE A 231 18.10 -10.15 7.85
CA ILE A 231 19.36 -9.41 7.65
C ILE A 231 19.74 -8.49 8.83
N THR A 232 18.82 -8.18 9.74
CA THR A 232 18.94 -7.14 10.79
C THR A 232 20.26 -7.25 11.57
N GLU A 233 20.55 -8.40 12.16
CA GLU A 233 21.76 -8.61 12.97
C GLU A 233 23.02 -8.56 12.11
N ARG A 234 22.98 -9.18 10.93
CA ARG A 234 24.14 -9.34 10.04
C ARG A 234 24.61 -8.04 9.42
N ILE A 235 23.68 -7.12 9.17
CA ILE A 235 24.04 -5.79 8.69
C ILE A 235 24.28 -4.81 9.85
N GLY A 236 23.93 -5.14 11.10
CA GLY A 236 24.22 -4.29 12.26
C GLY A 236 23.17 -3.20 12.48
N LEU A 237 21.90 -3.55 12.33
CA LEU A 237 20.79 -2.72 12.78
C LEU A 237 20.50 -3.01 14.26
N ALA A 238 20.19 -1.96 15.01
CA ALA A 238 19.84 -2.02 16.43
C ALA A 238 18.32 -2.23 16.60
N PRO A 239 17.88 -3.43 17.05
CA PRO A 239 16.49 -3.62 17.41
C PRO A 239 16.14 -2.83 18.67
N MET A 240 14.98 -2.17 18.68
CA MET A 240 14.58 -1.25 19.75
C MET A 240 13.25 -1.64 20.40
N GLY A 241 13.16 -1.51 21.73
CA GLY A 241 11.90 -1.69 22.46
C GLY A 241 11.46 -3.13 22.67
N LYS A 242 10.14 -3.31 22.79
CA LYS A 242 9.50 -4.62 22.99
C LYS A 242 9.05 -5.20 21.66
N ILE A 243 9.63 -6.34 21.28
CA ILE A 243 9.35 -7.03 20.02
C ILE A 243 8.57 -8.32 20.29
N GLU A 244 7.44 -8.51 19.59
CA GLU A 244 6.71 -9.77 19.47
C GLU A 244 7.11 -10.43 18.15
N TYR A 245 7.70 -11.62 18.22
CA TYR A 245 8.06 -12.41 17.04
C TYR A 245 6.94 -13.39 16.70
N ILE A 246 6.55 -13.44 15.43
CA ILE A 246 5.49 -14.33 14.92
C ILE A 246 6.05 -15.15 13.75
N ASP A 247 5.85 -16.46 13.78
CA ASP A 247 6.14 -17.34 12.65
C ASP A 247 4.97 -17.26 11.66
N THR A 248 5.23 -16.70 10.47
CA THR A 248 4.22 -16.53 9.42
C THR A 248 4.16 -17.71 8.47
N ASN A 249 5.25 -18.47 8.37
CA ASN A 249 5.36 -19.62 7.51
C ASN A 249 6.05 -20.79 8.23
N PRO A 250 5.29 -21.55 9.05
CA PRO A 250 5.85 -22.64 9.84
C PRO A 250 6.30 -23.86 9.01
N GLU A 251 6.08 -23.84 7.69
CA GLU A 251 6.56 -24.88 6.77
C GLU A 251 8.01 -24.64 6.32
N LEU A 252 8.54 -23.42 6.52
CA LEU A 252 9.91 -23.03 6.20
C LEU A 252 10.68 -22.68 7.49
N ALA A 253 12.01 -22.75 7.46
CA ALA A 253 12.82 -22.39 8.64
C ALA A 253 13.08 -20.88 8.80
N GLY A 254 12.55 -20.07 7.88
CA GLY A 254 12.77 -18.63 7.80
C GLY A 254 14.08 -18.27 7.07
N ILE A 255 14.09 -17.13 6.37
CA ILE A 255 15.23 -16.71 5.53
C ILE A 255 16.50 -16.41 6.35
N LYS A 256 16.34 -16.14 7.66
CA LYS A 256 17.45 -15.90 8.57
C LYS A 256 18.47 -17.04 8.59
N THR A 257 18.02 -18.30 8.53
CA THR A 257 18.93 -19.46 8.55
C THR A 257 19.84 -19.48 7.32
N VAL A 258 19.31 -19.09 6.16
CA VAL A 258 20.06 -18.95 4.91
C VAL A 258 21.07 -17.82 5.04
N ILE A 259 20.64 -16.64 5.51
CA ILE A 259 21.49 -15.45 5.63
C ILE A 259 22.63 -15.67 6.63
N ASP A 260 22.38 -16.33 7.75
CA ASP A 260 23.37 -16.58 8.80
C ASP A 260 24.57 -17.42 8.31
N ASP A 261 24.39 -18.23 7.27
CA ASP A 261 25.46 -19.06 6.68
C ASP A 261 26.24 -18.35 5.55
N ILE A 262 25.76 -17.22 5.05
CA ILE A 262 26.47 -16.44 4.02
C ILE A 262 27.57 -15.62 4.70
N PRO A 263 28.84 -15.64 4.22
CA PRO A 263 29.89 -14.75 4.74
C PRO A 263 29.51 -13.27 4.66
N GLU A 264 30.01 -12.44 5.58
CA GLU A 264 29.60 -11.03 5.69
C GLU A 264 30.04 -10.18 4.48
N ASP A 265 31.24 -10.41 3.97
CA ASP A 265 31.74 -9.81 2.73
C ASP A 265 30.86 -10.19 1.54
N VAL A 266 30.50 -11.47 1.43
CA VAL A 266 29.59 -11.96 0.37
C VAL A 266 28.21 -11.32 0.47
N LEU A 267 27.64 -11.23 1.68
CA LEU A 267 26.33 -10.61 1.91
C LEU A 267 26.34 -9.12 1.52
N GLN A 268 27.41 -8.41 1.86
CA GLN A 268 27.57 -7.00 1.50
C GLN A 268 27.63 -6.82 -0.02
N GLU A 269 28.30 -7.71 -0.75
CA GLU A 269 28.34 -7.66 -2.22
C GLU A 269 27.01 -7.99 -2.87
N PHE A 270 26.25 -8.95 -2.32
CA PHE A 270 24.88 -9.23 -2.76
C PHE A 270 23.97 -8.01 -2.60
N VAL A 271 24.04 -7.36 -1.45
CA VAL A 271 23.32 -6.12 -1.17
C VAL A 271 23.74 -5.07 -2.20
N ASP A 272 25.04 -4.81 -2.34
CA ASP A 272 25.57 -3.81 -3.27
C ASP A 272 25.11 -3.99 -4.72
N LEU A 273 25.16 -5.22 -5.25
CA LEU A 273 24.66 -5.52 -6.59
C LEU A 273 23.15 -5.39 -6.69
N GLY A 274 22.40 -5.79 -5.66
CA GLY A 274 20.96 -5.59 -5.60
C GLY A 274 20.57 -4.11 -5.71
N ILE A 275 21.31 -3.22 -5.06
CA ILE A 275 21.11 -1.76 -5.18
C ILE A 275 21.46 -1.23 -6.56
N LEU A 276 22.58 -1.66 -7.13
CA LEU A 276 23.00 -1.25 -8.47
C LEU A 276 21.94 -1.62 -9.50
N TYR A 277 21.42 -2.84 -9.40
CA TYR A 277 20.30 -3.29 -10.21
C TYR A 277 19.04 -2.46 -9.95
N ALA A 278 18.72 -2.16 -8.69
CA ALA A 278 17.51 -1.43 -8.32
C ALA A 278 17.42 -0.03 -8.89
N LYS A 279 18.49 0.74 -8.71
CA LYS A 279 18.59 2.09 -9.23
C LYS A 279 18.40 2.11 -10.74
N ALA A 280 18.80 1.04 -11.40
CA ALA A 280 18.80 0.97 -12.84
C ALA A 280 17.52 0.38 -13.44
N ASP A 281 16.85 -0.55 -12.76
CA ASP A 281 15.54 -1.06 -13.20
C ASP A 281 14.45 0.04 -13.13
N ALA A 282 14.45 0.83 -12.05
CA ALA A 282 13.52 1.95 -11.86
C ALA A 282 13.62 3.02 -12.95
N ASP A 283 14.81 3.22 -13.52
CA ASP A 283 15.13 4.33 -14.43
C ASP A 283 14.98 3.97 -15.94
N GLY A 284 14.87 2.68 -16.32
CA GLY A 284 14.77 2.33 -17.75
C GLY A 284 14.82 0.85 -18.15
N GLY A 285 14.72 -0.09 -17.21
CA GLY A 285 14.82 -1.54 -17.47
C GLY A 285 16.24 -2.01 -17.82
N ILE A 286 16.39 -3.17 -18.46
CA ILE A 286 17.71 -3.86 -18.62
C ILE A 286 18.79 -3.01 -19.34
N GLY A 287 18.40 -2.10 -20.23
CA GLY A 287 19.35 -1.17 -20.88
C GLY A 287 20.00 -0.24 -19.86
N GLU A 288 19.20 0.31 -18.97
CA GLU A 288 19.64 1.18 -17.87
C GLU A 288 20.43 0.39 -16.81
N VAL A 289 20.06 -0.86 -16.52
CA VAL A 289 20.85 -1.79 -15.68
C VAL A 289 22.30 -1.88 -16.15
N LEU A 290 22.53 -1.99 -17.45
CA LEU A 290 23.87 -2.08 -18.00
C LEU A 290 24.55 -0.71 -18.07
N GLU A 291 23.82 0.37 -18.32
CA GLU A 291 24.38 1.72 -18.23
C GLU A 291 24.90 2.02 -16.83
N GLN A 292 24.14 1.68 -15.79
CA GLN A 292 24.57 1.90 -14.42
C GLN A 292 25.65 0.91 -13.96
N THR A 293 25.68 -0.31 -14.52
CA THR A 293 26.60 -1.37 -14.11
C THR A 293 27.94 -1.34 -14.86
N LEU A 294 27.92 -1.02 -16.15
CA LEU A 294 29.09 -0.98 -17.03
C LEU A 294 29.46 0.44 -17.48
N GLY A 295 28.64 1.45 -17.16
CA GLY A 295 28.81 2.83 -17.62
C GLY A 295 28.47 3.04 -19.11
N VAL A 296 27.96 2.02 -19.80
CA VAL A 296 27.75 2.04 -21.26
C VAL A 296 26.35 2.52 -21.59
N ASN A 297 26.25 3.63 -22.32
CA ASN A 297 24.96 4.09 -22.85
C ASN A 297 24.37 3.05 -23.81
N TYR A 298 23.20 2.52 -23.47
CA TYR A 298 22.55 1.46 -24.24
C TYR A 298 22.26 1.88 -25.69
N GLU A 299 21.97 3.16 -25.93
CA GLU A 299 21.67 3.66 -27.27
C GLU A 299 22.84 3.51 -28.24
N TYR A 300 24.09 3.49 -27.75
CA TYR A 300 25.30 3.33 -28.56
C TYR A 300 25.44 1.90 -29.10
N ILE A 301 24.97 0.90 -28.35
CA ILE A 301 25.26 -0.51 -28.65
C ILE A 301 24.05 -1.33 -29.11
N LYS A 302 22.82 -0.83 -28.94
CA LYS A 302 21.58 -1.59 -29.21
C LYS A 302 21.42 -2.07 -30.66
N ASP A 303 21.97 -1.33 -31.62
CA ASP A 303 21.86 -1.64 -33.05
C ASP A 303 23.10 -2.38 -33.61
N LEU A 304 24.05 -2.71 -32.73
CA LEU A 304 25.28 -3.46 -33.07
C LEU A 304 25.02 -4.97 -33.18
N ASN A 305 24.15 -5.34 -34.11
CA ASN A 305 23.71 -6.72 -34.37
C ASN A 305 24.45 -7.43 -35.52
N SER A 306 25.42 -6.78 -36.17
CA SER A 306 26.15 -7.32 -37.31
C SER A 306 27.53 -6.70 -37.47
N LEU A 307 28.44 -7.40 -38.18
CA LEU A 307 29.75 -6.85 -38.54
C LEU A 307 29.66 -5.55 -39.36
N GLU A 308 28.56 -5.34 -40.09
CA GLU A 308 28.34 -4.13 -40.88
C GLU A 308 27.96 -2.94 -40.00
N SER A 309 27.03 -3.11 -39.04
CA SER A 309 26.68 -2.04 -38.10
C SER A 309 27.84 -1.70 -37.16
N LEU A 310 28.62 -2.70 -36.74
CA LEU A 310 29.82 -2.51 -35.93
C LEU A 310 30.92 -1.77 -36.70
N GLY A 311 31.11 -2.09 -37.99
CA GLY A 311 32.05 -1.37 -38.84
C GLY A 311 31.62 0.08 -39.11
N ASN A 312 30.33 0.37 -39.23
CA ASN A 312 29.82 1.73 -39.39
C ASN A 312 29.99 2.55 -38.12
N TRP A 313 29.60 2.00 -36.96
CA TRP A 313 29.75 2.65 -35.66
C TRP A 313 31.21 3.01 -35.38
N TYR A 314 32.12 2.05 -35.60
CA TYR A 314 33.55 2.27 -35.44
C TYR A 314 34.11 3.40 -36.34
N LEU A 315 33.60 3.55 -37.57
CA LEU A 315 34.13 4.52 -38.53
C LEU A 315 33.51 5.91 -38.42
N PHE A 316 32.28 6.01 -37.92
CA PHE A 316 31.49 7.24 -37.98
C PHE A 316 31.09 7.80 -36.63
N ASP A 317 31.14 6.99 -35.56
CA ASP A 317 30.66 7.33 -34.22
C ASP A 317 31.78 7.15 -33.17
N GLN A 318 32.97 7.68 -33.48
CA GLN A 318 34.20 7.53 -32.67
C GLN A 318 34.07 8.08 -31.23
N GLU A 319 33.25 9.10 -31.00
CA GLU A 319 32.99 9.63 -29.65
C GLU A 319 32.20 8.63 -28.79
N GLU A 320 31.19 7.97 -29.38
CA GLU A 320 30.41 6.91 -28.71
C GLU A 320 31.26 5.68 -28.41
N LEU A 321 32.19 5.35 -29.32
CA LEU A 321 33.16 4.28 -29.15
C LEU A 321 34.11 4.56 -27.97
N ASP A 322 34.75 5.73 -27.96
CA ASP A 322 35.69 6.11 -26.89
C ASP A 322 35.00 6.14 -25.52
N ASP A 323 33.78 6.68 -25.44
CA ASP A 323 32.98 6.70 -24.21
C ASP A 323 32.63 5.29 -23.74
N THR A 324 32.23 4.40 -24.65
CA THR A 324 31.91 3.00 -24.34
C THR A 324 33.15 2.26 -23.81
N LEU A 325 34.29 2.39 -24.48
CA LEU A 325 35.52 1.70 -24.09
C LEU A 325 36.01 2.15 -22.72
N LYS A 326 35.99 3.47 -22.47
CA LYS A 326 36.37 4.05 -21.18
C LYS A 326 35.44 3.59 -20.06
N ALA A 327 34.13 3.62 -20.30
CA ALA A 327 33.14 3.21 -19.31
C ALA A 327 33.32 1.74 -18.87
N VAL A 328 33.53 0.84 -19.83
CA VAL A 328 33.75 -0.58 -19.55
C VAL A 328 35.08 -0.78 -18.82
N ASP A 329 36.18 -0.11 -19.23
CA ASP A 329 37.46 -0.22 -18.53
C ASP A 329 37.38 0.23 -17.07
N GLU A 330 36.62 1.29 -16.78
CA GLU A 330 36.43 1.81 -15.42
C GLU A 330 35.51 0.91 -14.56
N SER A 331 34.44 0.36 -15.15
CA SER A 331 33.36 -0.31 -14.39
C SER A 331 33.50 -1.83 -14.29
N LEU A 332 34.19 -2.46 -15.24
CA LEU A 332 34.25 -3.91 -15.35
C LEU A 332 35.11 -4.59 -14.27
N PRO A 333 36.33 -4.14 -13.94
CA PRO A 333 37.15 -4.77 -12.90
C PRO A 333 36.44 -4.89 -11.54
N PRO A 334 35.85 -3.83 -10.96
CA PRO A 334 35.16 -3.97 -9.68
C PRO A 334 33.92 -4.86 -9.77
N LEU A 335 33.21 -4.87 -10.91
CA LEU A 335 32.06 -5.76 -11.10
C LEU A 335 32.47 -7.25 -11.12
N ILE A 336 33.57 -7.58 -11.79
CA ILE A 336 34.12 -8.94 -11.82
C ILE A 336 34.50 -9.39 -10.42
N ASP A 337 35.17 -8.54 -9.63
CA ASP A 337 35.55 -8.88 -8.26
C ASP A 337 34.32 -9.23 -7.41
N LYS A 338 33.25 -8.41 -7.51
CA LYS A 338 31.98 -8.64 -6.82
C LYS A 338 31.31 -9.95 -7.25
N LEU A 339 31.21 -10.19 -8.56
CA LEU A 339 30.58 -11.40 -9.09
C LEU A 339 31.38 -12.67 -8.81
N ASN A 340 32.71 -12.59 -8.75
CA ASN A 340 33.55 -13.72 -8.38
C ASN A 340 33.34 -14.11 -6.92
N ILE A 341 33.25 -13.14 -6.01
CA ILE A 341 32.89 -13.40 -4.61
C ILE A 341 31.55 -14.16 -4.51
N ILE A 342 30.55 -13.75 -5.29
CA ILE A 342 29.25 -14.42 -5.32
C ILE A 342 29.33 -15.81 -5.96
N THR A 343 30.02 -15.93 -7.08
CA THR A 343 30.17 -17.20 -7.83
C THR A 343 30.89 -18.25 -6.97
N ASP A 344 31.95 -17.86 -6.29
CA ASP A 344 32.74 -18.72 -5.40
C ASP A 344 31.93 -19.23 -4.20
N ASN A 345 30.88 -18.51 -3.80
CA ASN A 345 30.00 -18.84 -2.69
C ASN A 345 28.62 -19.34 -3.14
N SER A 346 28.38 -19.49 -4.44
CA SER A 346 27.07 -19.80 -5.02
C SER A 346 26.48 -21.12 -4.51
N GLU A 347 27.28 -22.17 -4.34
CA GLU A 347 26.81 -23.44 -3.76
C GLU A 347 26.39 -23.29 -2.30
N ALA A 348 27.05 -22.44 -1.51
CA ALA A 348 26.65 -22.18 -0.13
C ALA A 348 25.31 -21.45 -0.10
N ILE A 349 25.16 -20.37 -0.88
CA ILE A 349 23.96 -19.54 -0.92
C ILE A 349 22.75 -20.31 -1.46
N PHE A 350 22.85 -20.84 -2.68
CA PHE A 350 21.75 -21.53 -3.34
C PHE A 350 21.55 -22.94 -2.80
N GLY A 351 22.59 -23.57 -2.24
CA GLY A 351 22.48 -24.82 -1.50
C GLY A 351 21.59 -24.68 -0.29
N ARG A 352 21.75 -23.61 0.50
CA ARG A 352 20.88 -23.35 1.64
C ARG A 352 19.46 -23.02 1.24
N LEU A 353 19.24 -22.18 0.23
CA LEU A 353 17.89 -21.93 -0.30
C LEU A 353 17.19 -23.23 -0.74
N TYR A 354 17.92 -24.19 -1.30
CA TYR A 354 17.39 -25.50 -1.64
C TYR A 354 17.09 -26.36 -0.39
N GLU A 355 18.02 -26.44 0.55
CA GLU A 355 17.87 -27.23 1.77
C GLU A 355 16.70 -26.74 2.64
N GLU A 356 16.48 -25.43 2.68
CA GLU A 356 15.38 -24.80 3.42
C GLU A 356 14.05 -24.78 2.63
N GLY A 357 14.02 -25.35 1.43
CA GLY A 357 12.79 -25.54 0.66
C GLY A 357 12.30 -24.32 -0.13
N TYR A 358 13.07 -23.23 -0.18
CA TYR A 358 12.74 -22.04 -0.97
C TYR A 358 12.85 -22.26 -2.47
N ILE A 359 13.78 -23.11 -2.90
CA ILE A 359 13.97 -23.46 -4.31
C ILE A 359 14.14 -24.96 -4.49
N THR A 360 13.91 -25.45 -5.71
CA THR A 360 14.15 -26.83 -6.11
C THR A 360 15.62 -27.06 -6.48
N GLU A 361 16.07 -28.33 -6.49
CA GLU A 361 17.44 -28.68 -6.91
C GLU A 361 17.74 -28.21 -8.34
N LYS A 362 16.75 -28.28 -9.24
CA LYS A 362 16.88 -27.79 -10.61
C LYS A 362 17.13 -26.28 -10.64
N GLN A 363 16.38 -25.54 -9.83
CA GLN A 363 16.49 -24.09 -9.71
C GLN A 363 17.83 -23.67 -9.11
N LYS A 364 18.31 -24.39 -8.09
CA LYS A 364 19.67 -24.22 -7.54
C LYS A 364 20.73 -24.29 -8.64
N THR A 365 20.71 -25.38 -9.43
CA THR A 365 21.68 -25.57 -10.51
C THR A 365 21.61 -24.46 -11.56
N ILE A 366 20.41 -24.01 -11.92
CA ILE A 366 20.22 -22.89 -12.86
C ILE A 366 20.86 -21.60 -12.30
N MET A 367 20.65 -21.25 -11.03
CA MET A 367 21.26 -20.05 -10.44
C MET A 367 22.79 -20.10 -10.51
N ILE A 368 23.37 -21.24 -10.10
CA ILE A 368 24.82 -21.43 -10.09
C ILE A 368 25.39 -21.35 -11.51
N ASP A 369 24.77 -22.05 -12.47
CA ASP A 369 25.25 -22.11 -13.85
C ASP A 369 25.14 -20.74 -14.55
N GLU A 370 24.03 -20.01 -14.38
CA GLU A 370 23.84 -18.72 -15.02
C GLU A 370 24.76 -17.64 -14.44
N ILE A 371 24.93 -17.57 -13.11
CA ILE A 371 25.87 -16.63 -12.48
C ILE A 371 27.32 -16.93 -12.90
N ALA A 372 27.73 -18.21 -12.91
CA ALA A 372 29.06 -18.60 -13.36
C ALA A 372 29.31 -18.28 -14.84
N LYS A 373 28.29 -18.44 -15.69
CA LYS A 373 28.36 -18.04 -17.10
C LYS A 373 28.57 -16.54 -17.23
N LEU A 374 27.84 -15.72 -16.47
CA LEU A 374 28.01 -14.26 -16.47
C LEU A 374 29.40 -13.83 -16.04
N ALA A 375 29.92 -14.38 -14.94
CA ALA A 375 31.27 -14.09 -14.45
C ALA A 375 32.32 -14.37 -15.54
N LYS A 376 32.21 -15.52 -16.22
CA LYS A 376 33.12 -15.91 -17.31
C LYS A 376 33.06 -15.00 -18.53
N GLU A 377 31.87 -14.56 -18.94
CA GLU A 377 31.74 -13.64 -20.07
C GLU A 377 32.33 -12.26 -19.73
N LEU A 378 32.17 -11.79 -18.49
CA LEU A 378 32.81 -10.54 -18.03
C LEU A 378 34.34 -10.65 -18.00
N GLU A 379 34.89 -11.77 -17.52
CA GLU A 379 36.35 -12.04 -17.61
C GLU A 379 36.85 -12.05 -19.06
N THR A 380 36.02 -12.50 -20.01
CA THR A 380 36.38 -12.49 -21.43
C THR A 380 36.54 -11.06 -21.94
N VAL A 381 35.63 -10.15 -21.55
CA VAL A 381 35.75 -8.72 -21.88
C VAL A 381 36.99 -8.09 -21.24
N GLN A 382 37.30 -8.40 -19.98
CA GLN A 382 38.50 -7.86 -19.32
C GLN A 382 39.81 -8.29 -20.01
N ASN A 383 39.86 -9.54 -20.46
CA ASN A 383 40.97 -10.04 -21.25
C ASN A 383 41.06 -9.36 -22.62
N ALA A 384 39.92 -9.08 -23.27
CA ALA A 384 39.87 -8.35 -24.54
C ALA A 384 40.34 -6.90 -24.38
N ILE A 385 39.98 -6.22 -23.29
CA ILE A 385 40.49 -4.87 -22.96
C ILE A 385 42.02 -4.89 -22.82
N SER A 386 42.56 -5.85 -22.07
CA SER A 386 44.01 -5.97 -21.88
C SER A 386 44.75 -6.18 -23.20
N GLN A 387 44.20 -7.01 -24.09
CA GLN A 387 44.76 -7.25 -25.43
C GLN A 387 44.62 -6.03 -26.35
N ASN A 388 43.53 -5.26 -26.19
CA ASN A 388 43.30 -4.03 -26.92
C ASN A 388 44.36 -2.98 -26.59
N VAL A 389 44.61 -2.71 -25.30
CA VAL A 389 45.65 -1.80 -24.83
C VAL A 389 47.03 -2.20 -25.38
N GLU A 390 47.38 -3.49 -25.37
CA GLU A 390 48.63 -4.00 -25.94
C GLU A 390 48.74 -3.77 -27.47
N ALA A 391 47.66 -3.98 -28.21
CA ALA A 391 47.59 -3.71 -29.64
C ALA A 391 47.66 -2.21 -29.95
N ASP A 392 47.16 -1.37 -29.05
CA ASP A 392 47.13 0.07 -29.19
C ASP A 392 48.50 0.73 -28.94
N GLU A 393 49.28 0.14 -28.02
CA GLU A 393 50.66 0.56 -27.73
C GLU A 393 51.71 0.03 -28.74
N SER A 394 51.47 -1.12 -29.38
CA SER A 394 52.50 -1.85 -30.14
C SER A 394 52.12 -2.30 -31.56
N GLY A 395 50.85 -2.19 -31.97
CA GLY A 395 50.29 -2.70 -33.23
C GLY A 395 50.18 -1.67 -34.36
N GLY A 396 49.93 -2.17 -35.59
CA GLY A 396 49.61 -1.32 -36.74
C GLY A 396 48.13 -0.91 -36.78
N PHE A 397 47.77 0.02 -37.67
CA PHE A 397 46.37 0.52 -37.82
C PHE A 397 45.33 -0.61 -37.98
N PHE A 398 45.66 -1.68 -38.71
CA PHE A 398 44.76 -2.83 -38.89
C PHE A 398 44.67 -3.73 -37.65
N ASP A 399 45.70 -3.76 -36.81
CA ASP A 399 45.70 -4.54 -35.57
C ASP A 399 44.82 -3.87 -34.52
N LYS A 400 44.84 -2.53 -34.45
CA LYS A 400 43.95 -1.71 -33.60
C LYS A 400 42.48 -1.90 -33.94
N ILE A 401 42.10 -1.72 -35.21
CA ILE A 401 40.72 -1.94 -35.69
C ILE A 401 40.20 -3.34 -35.32
N LYS A 402 41.06 -4.35 -35.45
CA LYS A 402 40.67 -5.72 -35.14
C LYS A 402 40.47 -5.90 -33.64
N ALA A 403 41.36 -5.38 -32.81
CA ALA A 403 41.26 -5.47 -31.36
C ALA A 403 40.05 -4.71 -30.80
N ASP A 404 39.73 -3.54 -31.35
CA ASP A 404 38.52 -2.78 -31.01
C ASP A 404 37.26 -3.56 -31.40
N GLY A 405 37.23 -4.11 -32.62
CA GLY A 405 36.11 -4.90 -33.10
C GLY A 405 35.87 -6.18 -32.29
N ASP A 406 36.92 -6.88 -31.90
CA ASP A 406 36.85 -8.08 -31.05
C ASP A 406 36.32 -7.72 -29.65
N LEU A 407 36.80 -6.62 -29.05
CA LEU A 407 36.34 -6.13 -27.75
C LEU A 407 34.84 -5.75 -27.74
N ILE A 408 34.37 -5.01 -28.74
CA ILE A 408 32.95 -4.64 -28.86
C ILE A 408 32.08 -5.88 -29.00
N MET A 409 32.51 -6.86 -29.79
CA MET A 409 31.79 -8.12 -29.94
C MET A 409 31.70 -8.90 -28.62
N ASP A 410 32.74 -8.85 -27.78
CA ASP A 410 32.72 -9.47 -26.46
C ASP A 410 31.79 -8.72 -25.48
N ILE A 411 31.74 -7.39 -25.53
CA ILE A 411 30.74 -6.58 -24.78
C ILE A 411 29.31 -6.97 -25.18
N VAL A 412 29.03 -7.11 -26.49
CA VAL A 412 27.72 -7.55 -26.99
C VAL A 412 27.40 -8.98 -26.53
N LYS A 413 28.38 -9.88 -26.42
CA LYS A 413 28.14 -11.24 -25.89
C LYS A 413 27.76 -11.22 -24.41
N VAL A 414 28.40 -10.39 -23.59
CA VAL A 414 28.00 -10.19 -22.18
C VAL A 414 26.54 -9.74 -22.11
N TRP A 415 26.12 -8.82 -22.98
CA TRP A 415 24.73 -8.39 -23.08
C TRP A 415 23.77 -9.55 -23.39
N ILE A 416 24.10 -10.39 -24.38
CA ILE A 416 23.29 -11.56 -24.72
C ILE A 416 23.25 -12.54 -23.53
N ALA A 417 24.39 -12.80 -22.90
CA ALA A 417 24.50 -13.72 -21.78
C ALA A 417 23.68 -13.25 -20.57
N PHE A 418 23.71 -11.96 -20.24
CA PHE A 418 22.89 -11.36 -19.18
C PHE A 418 21.39 -11.54 -19.45
N ASN A 419 20.95 -11.23 -20.66
CA ASN A 419 19.55 -11.42 -21.04
C ASN A 419 19.11 -12.89 -21.00
N GLU A 420 19.97 -13.80 -21.48
CA GLU A 420 19.72 -15.24 -21.41
C GLU A 420 19.65 -15.72 -19.95
N ALA A 421 20.57 -15.28 -19.09
CA ALA A 421 20.60 -15.64 -17.68
C ALA A 421 19.32 -15.17 -16.97
N MET A 422 18.96 -13.89 -17.10
CA MET A 422 17.74 -13.35 -16.50
C MET A 422 16.48 -14.06 -17.02
N LYS A 423 16.43 -14.35 -18.32
CA LYS A 423 15.33 -15.14 -18.90
C LYS A 423 15.28 -16.55 -18.35
N ASN A 424 16.42 -17.25 -18.25
CA ASN A 424 16.48 -18.62 -17.75
C ASN A 424 16.09 -18.69 -16.27
N ILE A 425 16.53 -17.72 -15.46
CA ILE A 425 16.11 -17.57 -14.05
C ILE A 425 14.59 -17.38 -13.97
N LYS A 426 14.04 -16.46 -14.75
CA LYS A 426 12.58 -16.22 -14.80
C LYS A 426 11.79 -17.45 -15.28
N ASP A 427 12.15 -18.02 -16.43
CA ASP A 427 11.47 -19.17 -17.04
C ASP A 427 11.56 -20.45 -16.16
N SER A 428 12.51 -20.50 -15.23
CA SER A 428 12.66 -21.61 -14.29
C SER A 428 11.74 -21.56 -13.07
N GLY A 429 10.99 -20.47 -12.87
CA GLY A 429 10.08 -20.31 -11.75
C GLY A 429 10.74 -19.87 -10.43
N ILE A 430 12.01 -19.46 -10.47
CA ILE A 430 12.79 -19.11 -9.25
C ILE A 430 12.20 -17.89 -8.57
N MET A 431 11.88 -16.86 -9.35
CA MET A 431 11.33 -15.61 -8.81
C MET A 431 10.00 -15.85 -8.11
N GLU A 432 9.16 -16.72 -8.64
CA GLU A 432 7.91 -17.14 -8.01
C GLU A 432 8.16 -17.95 -6.73
N SER A 433 9.21 -18.77 -6.69
CA SER A 433 9.54 -19.59 -5.51
C SER A 433 10.08 -18.72 -4.37
N LEU A 434 10.94 -17.73 -4.71
CA LEU A 434 11.45 -16.73 -3.77
C LEU A 434 10.41 -15.67 -3.39
N GLY A 435 9.31 -15.55 -4.14
CA GLY A 435 8.21 -14.62 -3.84
C GLY A 435 7.66 -14.79 -2.42
N SER A 436 7.65 -16.02 -1.91
CA SER A 436 7.23 -16.33 -0.52
C SER A 436 8.05 -15.62 0.57
N ILE A 437 9.31 -15.28 0.29
CA ILE A 437 10.16 -14.49 1.19
C ILE A 437 9.63 -13.06 1.27
N VAL A 438 9.25 -12.49 0.13
CA VAL A 438 8.67 -11.14 0.06
C VAL A 438 7.26 -11.13 0.65
N ASP A 439 6.47 -12.18 0.43
CA ASP A 439 5.13 -12.31 1.02
C ASP A 439 5.18 -12.25 2.55
N SER A 440 6.23 -12.79 3.17
CA SER A 440 6.43 -12.76 4.63
C SER A 440 6.65 -11.34 5.19
N HIS A 441 7.03 -10.39 4.33
CA HIS A 441 7.07 -8.97 4.68
C HIS A 441 5.68 -8.33 4.78
N SER A 442 4.65 -8.94 4.18
CA SER A 442 3.29 -8.41 4.12
C SER A 442 2.60 -8.31 5.48
N ILE A 443 1.93 -7.17 5.73
CA ILE A 443 1.06 -6.99 6.88
C ILE A 443 -0.06 -8.04 6.92
N ASN A 444 -0.55 -8.50 5.76
CA ASN A 444 -1.62 -9.49 5.69
C ASN A 444 -1.17 -10.88 6.18
N GLU A 445 0.05 -11.29 5.87
CA GLU A 445 0.59 -12.57 6.37
C GLU A 445 0.76 -12.53 7.88
N LEU A 446 1.31 -11.43 8.41
CA LEU A 446 1.44 -11.21 9.84
C LEU A 446 0.08 -11.19 10.55
N LEU A 447 -0.91 -10.49 10.00
CA LEU A 447 -2.28 -10.46 10.51
C LEU A 447 -2.91 -11.86 10.52
N ASN A 448 -2.70 -12.66 9.48
CA ASN A 448 -3.22 -14.04 9.41
C ASN A 448 -2.53 -14.98 10.41
N ALA A 449 -1.22 -14.86 10.57
CA ALA A 449 -0.46 -15.66 11.54
C ALA A 449 -0.82 -15.29 12.99
N LYS A 450 -1.10 -14.01 13.25
CA LYS A 450 -1.59 -13.51 14.54
C LYS A 450 -3.06 -13.86 14.80
N ALA A 451 -3.87 -13.96 13.74
CA ALA A 451 -5.30 -14.24 13.87
C ALA A 451 -5.55 -15.62 14.51
N GLY A 452 -6.19 -15.61 15.67
CA GLY A 452 -6.58 -16.83 16.37
C GLY A 452 -7.93 -17.39 15.92
N GLY A 453 -8.13 -18.69 16.18
CA GLY A 453 -9.45 -19.33 16.10
C GLY A 453 -9.95 -19.50 14.66
N ASN A 454 -11.10 -18.89 14.35
CA ASN A 454 -11.72 -18.95 13.03
C ASN A 454 -11.58 -17.66 12.22
N LYS A 455 -10.86 -16.66 12.75
CA LYS A 455 -10.57 -15.38 12.08
C LYS A 455 -9.38 -15.54 11.15
N SER A 456 -9.44 -14.85 10.02
CA SER A 456 -8.39 -14.75 9.00
C SER A 456 -8.64 -13.46 8.20
N TYR A 457 -7.71 -13.10 7.32
CA TYR A 457 -7.81 -11.93 6.46
C TYR A 457 -7.54 -12.33 5.01
N ILE A 458 -8.35 -11.80 4.09
CA ILE A 458 -8.10 -11.91 2.64
C ILE A 458 -8.02 -10.48 2.11
N GLY A 459 -6.81 -10.06 1.73
CA GLY A 459 -6.52 -8.64 1.58
C GLY A 459 -6.86 -7.91 2.89
N LYS A 460 -7.59 -6.81 2.79
CA LYS A 460 -7.94 -5.94 3.93
C LYS A 460 -9.25 -6.31 4.63
N ASP A 461 -9.92 -7.37 4.18
CA ASP A 461 -11.21 -7.79 4.70
C ASP A 461 -11.06 -8.95 5.70
N MET A 462 -11.82 -8.87 6.80
CA MET A 462 -11.90 -9.93 7.79
C MET A 462 -12.76 -11.08 7.26
N VAL A 463 -12.26 -12.30 7.43
CA VAL A 463 -12.89 -13.54 7.01
C VAL A 463 -13.04 -14.48 8.20
N LEU A 464 -14.27 -14.97 8.42
CA LEU A 464 -14.54 -16.00 9.42
C LEU A 464 -14.74 -17.36 8.74
N THR A 465 -14.18 -18.41 9.34
CA THR A 465 -14.24 -19.78 8.83
C THR A 465 -15.15 -20.67 9.68
N SER A 466 -16.15 -21.31 9.06
CA SER A 466 -17.04 -22.26 9.74
C SER A 466 -16.76 -23.71 9.33
N ASN A 467 -16.64 -24.58 10.34
CA ASN A 467 -16.45 -26.03 10.19
C ASN A 467 -17.75 -26.85 10.32
N ARG A 468 -18.92 -26.20 10.35
CA ARG A 468 -20.22 -26.84 10.66
C ARG A 468 -20.65 -27.91 9.63
N GLY A 469 -20.07 -27.90 8.42
CA GLY A 469 -20.49 -28.77 7.30
C GLY A 469 -19.94 -30.20 7.31
N GLY A 470 -19.01 -30.57 8.20
CA GLY A 470 -18.35 -31.89 8.19
C GLY A 470 -17.56 -32.22 6.91
N GLY A 471 -17.40 -31.23 6.03
CA GLY A 471 -16.63 -31.25 4.78
C GLY A 471 -15.73 -30.02 4.71
N THR A 472 -15.45 -29.50 3.52
CA THR A 472 -14.60 -28.32 3.34
C THR A 472 -15.12 -27.12 4.17
N PRO A 473 -14.25 -26.46 4.96
CA PRO A 473 -14.63 -25.27 5.72
C PRO A 473 -15.24 -24.19 4.82
N ILE A 474 -16.28 -23.51 5.32
CA ILE A 474 -16.93 -22.40 4.61
C ILE A 474 -16.30 -21.10 5.12
N LYS A 475 -15.67 -20.35 4.22
CA LYS A 475 -15.12 -19.02 4.50
C LYS A 475 -16.16 -17.96 4.15
N VAL A 476 -16.42 -17.04 5.09
CA VAL A 476 -17.34 -15.90 4.89
C VAL A 476 -16.53 -14.62 5.03
N ASN A 477 -16.50 -13.81 3.98
CA ASN A 477 -15.97 -12.44 4.07
C ASN A 477 -16.95 -11.60 4.89
N MET A 478 -16.59 -11.38 6.16
CA MET A 478 -17.44 -10.69 7.10
C MET A 478 -17.50 -9.20 6.82
N SER A 479 -16.39 -8.59 6.43
CA SER A 479 -16.38 -7.17 6.06
C SER A 479 -17.36 -6.88 4.92
N ALA A 480 -17.36 -7.68 3.87
CA ALA A 480 -18.31 -7.54 2.76
C ALA A 480 -19.77 -7.82 3.20
N ALA A 481 -19.99 -8.81 4.07
CA ALA A 481 -21.32 -9.13 4.57
C ALA A 481 -21.91 -8.00 5.44
N LEU A 482 -21.10 -7.40 6.31
CA LEU A 482 -21.48 -6.27 7.15
C LEU A 482 -21.77 -5.02 6.31
N ARG A 483 -20.90 -4.69 5.35
CA ARG A 483 -21.12 -3.59 4.39
C ARG A 483 -22.43 -3.77 3.61
N LEU A 484 -22.65 -4.95 3.03
CA LEU A 484 -23.88 -5.28 2.30
C LEU A 484 -25.13 -5.09 3.17
N TYR A 485 -25.06 -5.53 4.43
CA TYR A 485 -26.19 -5.42 5.34
C TYR A 485 -26.51 -3.98 5.69
N ARG A 486 -25.50 -3.16 6.03
CA ARG A 486 -25.66 -1.74 6.35
C ARG A 486 -26.16 -0.96 5.13
N GLU A 487 -25.41 -0.97 4.03
CA GLU A 487 -25.75 -0.21 2.82
C GLU A 487 -27.11 -0.64 2.26
N GLY A 488 -27.39 -1.94 2.27
CA GLY A 488 -28.69 -2.49 1.87
C GLY A 488 -29.82 -1.97 2.76
N THR A 489 -29.63 -1.95 4.07
CA THR A 489 -30.63 -1.47 5.03
C THR A 489 -30.87 0.02 4.86
N THR A 490 -29.82 0.85 4.81
CA THR A 490 -29.91 2.30 4.58
C THR A 490 -30.63 2.61 3.28
N SER A 491 -30.32 1.89 2.18
CA SER A 491 -31.00 2.08 0.89
C SER A 491 -32.50 1.77 0.97
N LEU A 492 -32.90 0.76 1.75
CA LEU A 492 -34.31 0.41 1.94
C LEU A 492 -35.04 1.40 2.85
N GLU A 493 -34.37 1.92 3.88
CA GLU A 493 -34.88 2.99 4.75
C GLU A 493 -35.11 4.28 3.94
N ASP A 494 -34.16 4.67 3.10
CA ASP A 494 -34.30 5.80 2.18
C ASP A 494 -35.45 5.61 1.19
N LYS A 495 -35.57 4.42 0.57
CA LYS A 495 -36.72 4.09 -0.29
C LYS A 495 -38.04 4.21 0.47
N THR A 496 -38.10 3.74 1.71
CA THR A 496 -39.29 3.84 2.57
C THR A 496 -39.68 5.30 2.81
N ARG A 497 -38.69 6.15 3.10
CA ARG A 497 -38.88 7.60 3.26
C ARG A 497 -39.41 8.23 1.96
N TYR A 498 -38.77 7.97 0.83
CA TYR A 498 -39.19 8.52 -0.46
C TYR A 498 -40.60 8.08 -0.86
N LEU A 499 -40.98 6.82 -0.60
CA LEU A 499 -42.35 6.35 -0.84
C LEU A 499 -43.36 7.09 0.05
N THR A 500 -43.02 7.32 1.32
CA THR A 500 -43.88 8.05 2.24
C THR A 500 -44.08 9.50 1.80
N ASP A 501 -43.04 10.15 1.30
CA ASP A 501 -43.11 11.53 0.80
C ASP A 501 -43.87 11.62 -0.52
N LEU A 502 -43.67 10.65 -1.42
CA LEU A 502 -44.42 10.52 -2.66
C LEU A 502 -45.93 10.38 -2.39
N GLU A 503 -46.31 9.49 -1.46
CA GLU A 503 -47.72 9.27 -1.10
C GLU A 503 -48.38 10.56 -0.61
N LYS A 504 -47.68 11.31 0.27
CA LYS A 504 -48.16 12.60 0.78
C LYS A 504 -48.31 13.62 -0.36
N ALA A 505 -47.32 13.72 -1.25
CA ALA A 505 -47.35 14.65 -2.36
C ALA A 505 -48.51 14.36 -3.32
N VAL A 506 -48.72 13.09 -3.66
CA VAL A 506 -49.82 12.65 -4.53
C VAL A 506 -51.17 12.97 -3.90
N HIS A 507 -51.37 12.64 -2.62
CA HIS A 507 -52.61 12.97 -1.92
C HIS A 507 -52.88 14.48 -1.88
N ALA A 508 -51.86 15.29 -1.63
CA ALA A 508 -51.97 16.74 -1.60
C ALA A 508 -52.33 17.30 -2.98
N GLU A 509 -51.63 16.87 -4.04
CA GLU A 509 -51.80 17.37 -5.40
C GLU A 509 -53.17 16.99 -5.99
N VAL A 510 -53.62 15.75 -5.77
CA VAL A 510 -54.93 15.27 -6.19
C VAL A 510 -56.04 16.08 -5.50
N ALA A 511 -55.92 16.29 -4.19
CA ALA A 511 -56.90 17.06 -3.42
C ALA A 511 -56.93 18.54 -3.85
N LEU A 512 -55.76 19.16 -4.05
CA LEU A 512 -55.64 20.56 -4.46
C LEU A 512 -56.20 20.76 -5.87
N THR A 513 -55.80 19.93 -6.83
CA THR A 513 -56.29 19.97 -8.22
C THR A 513 -57.82 19.81 -8.27
N TYR A 514 -58.38 18.93 -7.45
CA TYR A 514 -59.83 18.77 -7.36
C TYR A 514 -60.53 20.02 -6.88
N LEU A 515 -60.04 20.62 -5.79
CA LEU A 515 -60.62 21.82 -5.20
C LEU A 515 -60.53 23.01 -6.17
N GLU A 516 -59.39 23.17 -6.86
CA GLU A 516 -59.21 24.19 -7.89
C GLU A 516 -60.18 24.01 -9.06
N ARG A 517 -60.30 22.80 -9.59
CA ARG A 517 -61.23 22.49 -10.69
C ARG A 517 -62.68 22.69 -10.27
N ARG A 518 -63.05 22.26 -9.07
CA ARG A 518 -64.38 22.48 -8.49
C ARG A 518 -64.69 23.97 -8.36
N SER A 519 -63.76 24.75 -7.81
CA SER A 519 -63.89 26.21 -7.68
C SER A 519 -64.13 26.87 -9.04
N LYS A 520 -63.35 26.47 -10.06
CA LYS A 520 -63.50 26.98 -11.43
C LYS A 520 -64.89 26.68 -12.00
N ILE A 521 -65.39 25.45 -11.85
CA ILE A 521 -66.73 25.07 -12.31
C ILE A 521 -67.81 25.89 -11.59
N MET A 522 -67.72 26.02 -10.26
CA MET A 522 -68.68 26.80 -9.48
C MET A 522 -68.67 28.29 -9.87
N SER A 523 -67.50 28.84 -10.18
CA SER A 523 -67.36 30.22 -10.67
C SER A 523 -68.06 30.41 -12.03
N GLU A 524 -67.86 29.48 -12.97
CA GLU A 524 -68.54 29.52 -14.28
C GLU A 524 -70.06 29.38 -14.14
N ILE A 525 -70.54 28.46 -13.28
CA ILE A 525 -71.96 28.34 -12.95
C ILE A 525 -72.51 29.68 -12.43
N GLY A 526 -71.85 30.28 -11.45
CA GLY A 526 -72.26 31.57 -10.90
C GLY A 526 -72.30 32.68 -11.96
N HIS A 527 -71.38 32.66 -12.92
CA HIS A 527 -71.37 33.62 -14.01
C HIS A 527 -72.54 33.43 -14.99
N ILE A 528 -72.94 32.18 -15.27
CA ILE A 528 -74.12 31.84 -16.09
C ILE A 528 -75.40 32.29 -15.38
N GLU A 529 -75.56 31.99 -14.09
CA GLU A 529 -76.75 32.32 -13.30
C GLU A 529 -76.91 33.84 -13.10
N ALA A 530 -75.80 34.57 -12.96
CA ALA A 530 -75.81 36.03 -12.86
C ALA A 530 -76.10 36.72 -14.21
N ASN A 531 -75.72 36.10 -15.34
CA ASN A 531 -75.81 36.69 -16.68
C ASN A 531 -76.54 35.80 -17.71
N PRO A 532 -77.76 35.32 -17.43
CA PRO A 532 -78.41 34.27 -18.22
C PRO A 532 -78.68 34.68 -19.68
N LYS A 533 -78.85 35.97 -19.96
CA LYS A 533 -79.06 36.49 -21.32
C LYS A 533 -77.83 36.34 -22.21
N SER A 534 -76.63 36.52 -21.64
CA SER A 534 -75.37 36.38 -22.37
C SER A 534 -75.10 34.94 -22.78
N TYR A 535 -75.69 33.98 -22.05
CA TYR A 535 -75.60 32.55 -22.30
C TYR A 535 -76.84 31.96 -22.98
N ALA A 536 -77.76 32.80 -23.47
CA ALA A 536 -79.05 32.36 -24.01
C ALA A 536 -78.94 31.43 -25.23
N VAL A 537 -77.81 31.43 -25.94
CA VAL A 537 -77.52 30.51 -27.06
C VAL A 537 -77.17 29.11 -26.54
N LEU A 538 -76.41 28.99 -25.45
CA LEU A 538 -76.08 27.69 -24.84
C LEU A 538 -77.28 27.04 -24.15
N LEU A 539 -78.28 27.85 -23.77
CA LEU A 539 -79.51 27.39 -23.13
C LEU A 539 -80.64 27.10 -24.15
N GLU A 540 -80.34 27.11 -25.46
CA GLU A 540 -81.35 26.98 -26.53
C GLU A 540 -82.12 25.67 -26.52
N GLU A 541 -81.46 24.57 -26.18
CA GLU A 541 -82.11 23.25 -26.09
C GLU A 541 -83.15 23.16 -24.96
N HIS A 542 -83.14 24.12 -24.05
CA HIS A 542 -83.99 24.14 -22.85
C HIS A 542 -85.05 25.26 -22.91
N LYS A 543 -85.21 25.94 -24.06
CA LYS A 543 -86.16 27.05 -24.26
C LYS A 543 -87.08 26.83 -25.46
N TYR A 544 -88.30 27.39 -25.41
CA TYR A 544 -89.15 27.52 -26.60
C TYR A 544 -88.63 28.68 -27.48
N PRO A 545 -88.67 28.58 -28.83
CA PRO A 545 -87.97 29.49 -29.76
C PRO A 545 -88.27 30.99 -29.60
N THR A 546 -89.38 31.36 -28.94
CA THR A 546 -89.85 32.74 -28.80
C THR A 546 -89.69 33.32 -27.39
N TYR A 547 -89.10 32.57 -26.44
CA TYR A 547 -89.06 32.98 -25.02
C TYR A 547 -87.72 33.63 -24.65
N LYS A 548 -87.79 34.71 -23.86
CA LYS A 548 -86.62 35.42 -23.33
C LYS A 548 -86.18 34.79 -22.01
N VAL A 549 -84.91 34.43 -21.89
CA VAL A 549 -84.35 33.89 -20.65
C VAL A 549 -84.12 35.05 -19.68
N GLU A 550 -84.89 35.08 -18.59
CA GLU A 550 -84.76 36.10 -17.54
C GLU A 550 -83.98 35.61 -16.31
N SER A 551 -83.99 34.30 -16.08
CA SER A 551 -83.19 33.63 -15.05
C SER A 551 -82.77 32.25 -15.54
N ALA A 552 -81.63 31.78 -15.04
CA ALA A 552 -81.18 30.41 -15.19
C ALA A 552 -80.72 29.92 -13.81
N ARG A 553 -80.98 28.65 -13.50
CA ARG A 553 -80.42 27.98 -12.32
C ARG A 553 -79.80 26.68 -12.77
N VAL A 554 -78.51 26.52 -12.53
CA VAL A 554 -77.76 25.32 -12.88
C VAL A 554 -77.73 24.42 -11.66
N ASN A 555 -78.38 23.27 -11.77
CA ASN A 555 -78.36 22.25 -10.72
C ASN A 555 -77.28 21.22 -11.10
N GLU A 556 -76.03 21.49 -10.71
CA GLU A 556 -74.90 20.59 -10.94
C GLU A 556 -74.53 19.83 -9.67
N ILE A 557 -74.18 18.55 -9.82
CA ILE A 557 -73.68 17.71 -8.72
C ILE A 557 -72.25 17.30 -9.04
N ILE A 558 -71.30 18.02 -8.44
CA ILE A 558 -69.88 17.67 -8.54
C ILE A 558 -69.61 16.53 -7.56
N ASN A 559 -69.52 15.31 -8.10
CA ASN A 559 -69.21 14.12 -7.32
C ASN A 559 -67.78 14.20 -6.73
N PRO A 560 -67.52 13.56 -5.58
CA PRO A 560 -66.17 13.34 -5.07
C PRO A 560 -65.30 12.63 -6.12
N LEU A 561 -63.98 12.85 -6.08
CA LEU A 561 -63.05 12.02 -6.84
C LEU A 561 -63.17 10.56 -6.39
N THR A 562 -63.16 9.66 -7.37
CA THR A 562 -63.15 8.21 -7.18
C THR A 562 -62.03 7.62 -8.03
N ASN A 563 -61.26 6.68 -7.48
CA ASN A 563 -60.14 5.99 -8.16
C ASN A 563 -59.04 6.94 -8.65
N ALA A 564 -58.69 7.96 -7.85
CA ALA A 564 -57.62 8.91 -8.14
C ALA A 564 -56.40 8.75 -7.20
N ASP A 565 -56.40 7.70 -6.39
CA ASP A 565 -55.25 7.29 -5.61
C ASP A 565 -54.27 6.51 -6.49
N LEU A 566 -53.00 6.50 -6.07
CA LEU A 566 -51.98 5.62 -6.60
C LEU A 566 -51.81 4.39 -5.70
N GLU A 567 -52.88 3.97 -5.01
CA GLU A 567 -52.76 3.02 -3.90
C GLU A 567 -52.16 1.68 -4.34
N GLU A 568 -52.58 1.16 -5.50
CA GLU A 568 -52.04 -0.09 -6.06
C GLU A 568 -50.54 0.00 -6.36
N VAL A 569 -50.10 1.11 -6.98
CA VAL A 569 -48.69 1.36 -7.29
C VAL A 569 -47.87 1.51 -6.00
N MET A 570 -48.40 2.23 -5.00
CA MET A 570 -47.76 2.38 -3.70
C MET A 570 -47.65 1.04 -2.95
N ILE A 571 -48.66 0.18 -3.03
CA ILE A 571 -48.63 -1.17 -2.47
C ILE A 571 -47.54 -2.02 -3.14
N GLU A 572 -47.42 -1.97 -4.47
CA GLU A 572 -46.36 -2.71 -5.18
C GLU A 572 -44.96 -2.22 -4.80
N MET A 573 -44.76 -0.90 -4.73
CA MET A 573 -43.48 -0.32 -4.31
C MET A 573 -43.12 -0.70 -2.87
N ARG A 574 -44.08 -0.67 -1.95
CA ARG A 574 -43.88 -1.11 -0.55
C ARG A 574 -43.53 -2.60 -0.48
N LYS A 575 -44.22 -3.46 -1.23
CA LYS A 575 -43.88 -4.90 -1.31
C LYS A 575 -42.45 -5.14 -1.80
N SER A 576 -41.97 -4.33 -2.74
CA SER A 576 -40.59 -4.42 -3.21
C SER A 576 -39.58 -4.10 -2.10
N VAL A 577 -39.85 -3.06 -1.31
CA VAL A 577 -39.03 -2.70 -0.13
C VAL A 577 -39.08 -3.80 0.93
N ASP A 578 -40.27 -4.31 1.27
CA ASP A 578 -40.44 -5.41 2.23
C ASP A 578 -39.68 -6.67 1.80
N SER A 579 -39.73 -6.99 0.51
CA SER A 579 -38.99 -8.13 -0.06
C SER A 579 -37.47 -7.93 0.07
N GLY A 580 -36.99 -6.69 -0.05
CA GLY A 580 -35.59 -6.33 0.20
C GLY A 580 -35.17 -6.59 1.65
N TYR A 581 -35.98 -6.18 2.63
CA TYR A 581 -35.72 -6.46 4.04
C TYR A 581 -35.72 -7.97 4.34
N ILE A 582 -36.66 -8.72 3.76
CA ILE A 582 -36.71 -10.18 3.89
C ILE A 582 -35.42 -10.80 3.33
N TYR A 583 -34.94 -10.33 2.18
CA TYR A 583 -33.71 -10.82 1.58
C TYR A 583 -32.48 -10.57 2.48
N LEU A 584 -32.30 -9.34 2.99
CA LEU A 584 -31.18 -9.00 3.87
C LEU A 584 -31.21 -9.79 5.19
N ASN A 585 -32.38 -9.92 5.81
CA ASN A 585 -32.53 -10.71 7.04
C ASN A 585 -32.31 -12.21 6.79
N THR A 586 -32.76 -12.73 5.66
CA THR A 586 -32.48 -14.13 5.28
C THR A 586 -30.98 -14.36 5.09
N TYR A 587 -30.28 -13.40 4.51
CA TYR A 587 -28.82 -13.44 4.34
C TYR A 587 -28.09 -13.40 5.70
N LYS A 588 -28.44 -12.46 6.58
CA LYS A 588 -27.95 -12.39 7.97
C LYS A 588 -28.18 -13.71 8.73
N GLU A 589 -29.40 -14.26 8.66
CA GLU A 589 -29.74 -15.54 9.28
C GLU A 589 -28.93 -16.71 8.71
N ALA A 590 -28.69 -16.72 7.39
CA ALA A 590 -27.90 -17.78 6.76
C ALA A 590 -26.46 -17.77 7.27
N ILE A 591 -25.83 -16.58 7.34
CA ILE A 591 -24.47 -16.43 7.87
C ILE A 591 -24.42 -16.82 9.34
N THR A 592 -25.30 -16.28 10.18
CA THR A 592 -25.31 -16.56 11.63
C THR A 592 -25.54 -18.05 11.92
N LYS A 593 -26.39 -18.73 11.14
CA LYS A 593 -26.55 -20.19 11.21
C LYS A 593 -25.26 -20.94 10.86
N LEU A 594 -24.40 -20.45 9.96
CA LEU A 594 -23.11 -21.10 9.70
C LEU A 594 -22.23 -21.16 10.97
N PHE A 595 -22.32 -20.15 11.83
CA PHE A 595 -21.53 -20.01 13.05
C PHE A 595 -22.32 -20.33 14.33
N LYS A 596 -23.30 -21.24 14.23
CA LYS A 596 -24.10 -21.72 15.39
C LYS A 596 -24.79 -20.60 16.20
N GLU A 597 -25.17 -19.51 15.54
CA GLU A 597 -25.81 -18.37 16.21
C GLU A 597 -24.94 -17.80 17.34
N GLU A 598 -23.62 -17.77 17.12
CA GLU A 598 -22.67 -17.06 17.99
C GLU A 598 -23.19 -15.65 18.29
N GLU A 599 -23.35 -15.35 19.58
CA GLU A 599 -23.95 -14.11 20.07
C GLU A 599 -23.16 -12.89 19.60
N ASP A 600 -21.83 -13.00 19.57
CA ASP A 600 -20.92 -11.96 19.10
C ASP A 600 -21.14 -11.63 17.61
N LEU A 601 -21.40 -12.64 16.77
CA LEU A 601 -21.66 -12.45 15.35
C LEU A 601 -23.02 -11.78 15.09
N LEU A 602 -24.05 -12.14 15.86
CA LEU A 602 -25.34 -11.46 15.81
C LEU A 602 -25.20 -10.00 16.22
N LYS A 603 -24.43 -9.75 17.28
CA LYS A 603 -24.12 -8.41 17.77
C LYS A 603 -23.44 -7.55 16.70
N LEU A 604 -22.49 -8.09 15.92
CA LEU A 604 -21.86 -7.34 14.82
C LEU A 604 -22.88 -6.84 13.78
N PHE A 605 -23.84 -7.69 13.38
CA PHE A 605 -24.89 -7.29 12.43
C PHE A 605 -25.89 -6.29 13.02
N ASP A 606 -26.11 -6.33 14.34
CA ASP A 606 -26.96 -5.35 15.01
C ASP A 606 -26.24 -3.99 15.11
N LEU A 607 -24.97 -3.99 15.52
CA LEU A 607 -24.14 -2.80 15.65
C LEU A 607 -23.83 -2.12 14.31
N VAL A 608 -23.54 -2.87 13.24
CA VAL A 608 -23.24 -2.26 11.93
C VAL A 608 -24.43 -1.47 11.37
N ARG A 609 -25.65 -1.76 11.82
CA ARG A 609 -26.84 -1.00 11.44
C ARG A 609 -26.90 0.36 12.12
N GLU A 610 -26.25 0.51 13.28
CA GLU A 610 -26.22 1.75 14.06
C GLU A 610 -25.14 2.73 13.59
N MET A 611 -24.18 2.25 12.79
CA MET A 611 -23.17 3.04 12.07
C MET A 611 -23.77 3.74 10.85
#